data_AF-A0A7V6BZS4-F1
#
_entry.id   AF-A0A7V6BZS4-F1
#
_cell.length_a   1.000
_cell.length_b   1.000
_cell.length_c   1.000
_cell.angle_alpha   90.00
_cell.angle_beta   90.00
_cell.angle_gamma   90.00
#
_symmetry.space_group_name_H-M   'P 1'
#
loop_
_entity.id
_entity.type
_entity.pdbx_description
1 polymer ?
#
loop_
_entity_poly.entity_id
_entity_poly.type
_entity_poly.pdbx_seq_one_letter_code
_entity_poly.pdbx_strand_id
1 'polypeptide(L)'
;MANKEIQKSKIIKSSPVYYGWLVLFAATIGLIMTLPGQTVIVSVFIDKIIADLGQSRTKVSLMYALATLLGSFALPFVGRFIDKRGPRLSVIIISLLFALACVYMSFINGLVMLFIGFVLIRSLGQGSLALVSQ
;
A
#
# COMPACT_ATOMS: atom_id res chain seq x y z
N MET A 1 -25.36 -24.87 -16.06
CA MET A 1 -24.71 -23.56 -16.33
C MET A 1 -25.69 -22.47 -15.93
N ALA A 2 -25.67 -22.04 -14.67
CA ALA A 2 -26.63 -21.06 -14.16
C ALA A 2 -26.08 -19.65 -14.34
N ASN A 3 -26.75 -18.89 -15.22
CA ASN A 3 -26.56 -17.47 -15.47
C ASN A 3 -26.80 -16.71 -14.15
N LYS A 4 -25.72 -16.40 -13.42
CA LYS A 4 -25.79 -15.57 -12.22
C LYS A 4 -26.01 -14.15 -12.72
N GLU A 5 -27.27 -13.73 -12.78
CA GLU A 5 -27.65 -12.35 -13.03
C GLU A 5 -26.75 -11.43 -12.21
N ILE A 6 -26.01 -10.57 -12.91
CA ILE A 6 -25.14 -9.57 -12.30
C ILE A 6 -26.08 -8.67 -11.49
N GLN A 7 -26.20 -8.92 -10.18
CA GLN A 7 -26.97 -8.09 -9.27
C GLN A 7 -26.44 -6.66 -9.37
N LYS A 8 -27.14 -5.82 -10.15
CA LYS A 8 -26.83 -4.41 -10.31
C LYS A 8 -27.04 -3.74 -8.96
N SER A 9 -25.94 -3.52 -8.24
CA SER A 9 -25.90 -2.81 -6.96
C SER A 9 -26.70 -1.51 -7.04
N LYS A 10 -27.57 -1.24 -6.05
CA LYS A 10 -28.38 -0.01 -5.95
C LYS A 10 -27.54 1.26 -6.10
N ILE A 11 -26.28 1.21 -5.64
CA ILE A 11 -25.29 2.30 -5.71
C ILE A 11 -24.94 2.66 -7.16
N ILE A 12 -24.91 1.68 -8.07
CA ILE A 12 -24.59 1.89 -9.48
C ILE A 12 -25.78 2.56 -10.21
N LYS A 13 -27.01 2.20 -9.83
CA LYS A 13 -28.23 2.78 -10.42
C LYS A 13 -28.57 4.19 -9.92
N SER A 14 -28.07 4.59 -8.75
CA SER A 14 -28.37 5.90 -8.15
C SER A 14 -27.33 6.97 -8.45
N SER A 15 -26.28 6.67 -9.22
CA SER A 15 -25.25 7.66 -9.54
C SER A 15 -25.69 8.51 -10.74
N PRO A 16 -25.65 9.86 -10.65
CA PRO A 16 -26.03 10.74 -11.76
C PRO A 16 -25.02 10.73 -12.92
N VAL A 17 -23.88 10.04 -12.75
CA VAL A 17 -22.76 9.96 -13.70
C VAL A 17 -22.42 8.49 -13.93
N TYR A 18 -21.87 8.15 -15.11
CA TYR A 18 -21.39 6.80 -15.41
C TYR A 18 -20.41 6.33 -14.34
N TYR A 19 -20.77 5.28 -13.59
CA TYR A 19 -20.05 4.78 -12.42
C TYR A 19 -18.58 4.44 -12.71
N GLY A 20 -18.23 4.15 -13.97
CA GLY A 20 -16.84 3.96 -14.39
C GLY A 20 -15.95 5.18 -14.17
N TRP A 21 -16.46 6.41 -14.29
CA TRP A 21 -15.69 7.62 -14.00
C TRP A 21 -15.37 7.75 -12.50
N LEU A 22 -16.31 7.37 -11.64
CA LEU A 22 -16.10 7.37 -10.19
C LEU A 22 -15.05 6.34 -9.79
N VAL A 23 -15.09 5.15 -10.40
CA VAL A 23 -14.08 4.10 -10.20
C VAL A 23 -12.70 4.56 -10.70
N LEU A 24 -12.63 5.20 -11.88
CA LEU A 24 -11.39 5.73 -12.43
C LEU A 24 -10.76 6.78 -11.50
N PHE A 25 -11.56 7.71 -10.99
CA PHE A 25 -11.11 8.73 -10.06
C PHE A 25 -10.59 8.10 -8.75
N ALA A 26 -11.34 7.15 -8.18
CA ALA A 26 -10.92 6.43 -6.98
C ALA A 26 -9.62 5.63 -7.20
N ALA A 27 -9.46 4.96 -8.34
CA ALA A 27 -8.25 4.23 -8.69
C ALA A 27 -7.05 5.17 -8.87
N THR A 28 -7.26 6.33 -9.49
CA THR A 28 -6.21 7.35 -9.67
C THR A 28 -5.75 7.89 -8.32
N ILE A 29 -6.68 8.19 -7.41
CA ILE A 29 -6.34 8.57 -6.03
C ILE A 29 -5.57 7.43 -5.34
N GLY A 30 -6.03 6.18 -5.48
CA GLY A 30 -5.35 5.01 -4.92
C GLY A 30 -3.89 4.90 -5.40
N LEU A 31 -3.65 5.10 -6.71
CA LEU A 31 -2.31 5.13 -7.29
C LEU A 31 -1.45 6.26 -6.72
N ILE A 32 -1.99 7.47 -6.60
CA ILE A 32 -1.28 8.60 -5.96
C ILE A 32 -0.97 8.29 -4.49
N MET A 33 -1.89 7.65 -3.78
CA MET A 33 -1.67 7.25 -2.38
C MET A 33 -0.59 6.18 -2.22
N THR A 34 -0.17 5.48 -3.28
CA THR A 34 0.98 4.56 -3.20
C THR A 34 2.33 5.27 -3.09
N LEU A 35 2.40 6.58 -3.38
CA LEU A 35 3.64 7.35 -3.46
C LEU A 35 4.55 7.23 -2.23
N PRO A 36 4.07 7.30 -0.97
CA PRO A 36 4.94 7.17 0.20
C PRO A 36 5.61 5.78 0.28
N GLY A 37 5.02 4.77 -0.37
CA GLY A 37 5.57 3.42 -0.51
C GLY A 37 6.53 3.25 -1.67
N GLN A 38 6.67 4.24 -2.54
CA GLN A 38 7.59 4.19 -3.68
C GLN A 38 9.02 4.50 -3.26
N THR A 39 9.97 3.86 -3.92
CA THR A 39 11.41 4.02 -3.63
C THR A 39 11.86 5.47 -3.80
N VAL A 40 11.27 6.20 -4.75
CA VAL A 40 11.60 7.60 -5.04
C VAL A 40 11.29 8.54 -3.87
N ILE A 41 10.18 8.33 -3.16
CA ILE A 41 9.85 9.16 -2.00
C ILE A 41 10.73 8.74 -0.82
N VAL A 42 10.92 7.44 -0.58
CA VAL A 42 11.70 6.99 0.58
C VAL A 42 13.17 7.40 0.49
N SER A 43 13.77 7.46 -0.71
CA SER A 43 15.16 7.92 -0.88
C SER A 43 15.38 9.37 -0.43
N VAL A 44 14.37 10.24 -0.55
CA VAL A 44 14.43 11.63 -0.06
C VAL A 44 14.46 11.71 1.47
N PHE A 45 13.79 10.77 2.14
CA PHE A 45 13.73 10.73 3.61
C PHE A 45 14.88 9.95 4.25
N ILE A 46 15.55 9.04 3.52
CA ILE A 46 16.64 8.21 4.07
C ILE A 46 17.75 9.04 4.70
N ASP A 47 18.18 10.13 4.07
CA ASP A 47 19.27 10.96 4.62
C ASP A 47 18.85 11.65 5.94
N LYS A 48 17.57 12.03 6.06
CA LYS A 48 17.01 12.58 7.32
C LYS A 48 16.91 11.51 8.41
N ILE A 49 16.45 10.30 8.06
CA ILE A 49 16.37 9.15 8.96
C ILE A 49 17.77 8.77 9.49
N ILE A 50 18.78 8.79 8.62
CA ILE A 50 20.18 8.54 8.98
C ILE A 50 20.67 9.57 10.00
N ALA A 51 20.41 10.85 9.75
CA ALA A 51 20.81 11.94 10.64
C ALA A 51 20.10 11.86 12.01
N ASP A 52 18.81 11.54 12.01
CA ASP A 52 17.97 11.49 13.22
C ASP A 52 18.29 10.27 14.10
N LEU A 53 18.49 9.09 13.51
CA LEU A 53 18.86 7.88 14.26
C LEU A 53 20.37 7.73 14.53
N GLY A 54 21.21 8.61 13.97
CA GLY A 54 22.67 8.52 14.04
C GLY A 54 23.25 7.22 13.48
N GLN A 55 22.58 6.59 12.51
CA GLN A 55 22.97 5.31 11.93
C GLN A 55 23.78 5.49 10.66
N SER A 56 24.55 4.47 10.26
CA SER A 56 25.25 4.53 8.97
C SER A 56 24.30 4.28 7.80
N ARG A 57 24.57 4.95 6.67
CA ARG A 57 23.81 4.77 5.41
C ARG A 57 23.73 3.30 5.00
N THR A 58 24.84 2.58 5.11
CA THR A 58 24.91 1.15 4.78
C THR A 58 23.92 0.30 5.59
N LYS A 59 23.79 0.55 6.90
CA LYS A 59 22.84 -0.19 7.74
C LYS A 59 21.40 0.11 7.34
N VAL A 60 21.06 1.38 7.13
CA VAL A 60 19.70 1.80 6.73
C VAL A 60 19.34 1.22 5.36
N SER A 61 20.24 1.29 4.38
CA SER A 61 20.02 0.72 3.05
C SER A 61 19.91 -0.80 3.07
N LEU A 62 20.70 -1.50 3.91
CA LEU A 62 20.58 -2.94 4.07
C LEU A 62 19.23 -3.33 4.66
N MET A 63 18.78 -2.62 5.71
CA MET A 63 17.46 -2.83 6.32
C MET A 63 16.34 -2.60 5.30
N TYR A 64 16.45 -1.56 4.48
CA TYR A 64 15.50 -1.28 3.41
C TYR A 64 15.46 -2.40 2.35
N ALA A 65 16.61 -2.90 1.94
CA ALA A 65 16.70 -3.97 0.94
C ALA A 65 16.09 -5.28 1.47
N LEU A 66 16.44 -5.67 2.70
CA LEU A 66 15.88 -6.82 3.38
C LEU A 66 14.36 -6.67 3.58
N ALA A 67 13.91 -5.48 3.97
CA ALA A 67 12.50 -5.18 4.12
C ALA A 67 11.72 -5.31 2.81
N THR A 68 12.33 -4.89 1.70
CA THR A 68 11.74 -5.03 0.36
C THR A 68 11.63 -6.49 -0.05
N LEU A 69 12.67 -7.29 0.21
CA LEU A 69 12.66 -8.72 -0.06
C LEU A 69 11.58 -9.44 0.76
N LEU A 70 11.52 -9.17 2.06
CA LEU A 70 10.50 -9.75 2.94
C LEU A 70 9.09 -9.29 2.58
N GLY A 71 8.91 -8.01 2.27
CA GLY A 71 7.63 -7.46 1.83
C GLY A 71 7.15 -8.11 0.53
N SER A 72 8.07 -8.52 -0.34
CA SER A 72 7.73 -9.21 -1.60
C SER A 72 7.13 -10.60 -1.36
N PHE A 73 7.53 -11.30 -0.29
CA PHE A 73 6.90 -12.57 0.09
C PHE A 73 5.46 -12.42 0.60
N ALA A 74 5.04 -11.22 1.00
CA ALA A 74 3.66 -10.95 1.41
C ALA A 74 2.70 -10.77 0.21
N LEU A 75 3.22 -10.40 -0.98
CA LEU A 75 2.42 -10.14 -2.19
C LEU A 75 1.49 -11.30 -2.59
N PRO A 76 1.94 -12.58 -2.64
CA PRO A 76 1.06 -13.69 -3.03
C PRO A 76 -0.12 -13.89 -2.07
N PHE A 77 0.08 -13.62 -0.77
CA PHE A 77 -0.98 -13.72 0.23
C PHE A 77 -2.00 -12.61 0.05
N VAL A 78 -1.53 -11.39 -0.21
CA VAL A 78 -2.40 -10.24 -0.45
C VAL A 78 -3.18 -10.40 -1.76
N GLY A 79 -2.55 -10.87 -2.84
CA GLY A 79 -3.24 -11.19 -4.10
C GLY A 79 -4.39 -12.17 -3.89
N ARG A 80 -4.13 -13.30 -3.22
CA ARG A 80 -5.18 -14.29 -2.88
C ARG A 80 -6.29 -13.71 -2.01
N PHE A 81 -5.97 -12.77 -1.13
CA PHE A 81 -6.97 -12.09 -0.30
C PHE A 81 -7.87 -11.18 -1.14
N ILE A 82 -7.28 -10.42 -2.07
CA ILE A 82 -7.98 -9.54 -3.01
C ILE A 82 -8.94 -10.37 -3.87
N ASP A 83 -8.45 -11.48 -4.42
CA ASP A 83 -9.25 -12.37 -5.27
C ASP A 83 -10.45 -12.96 -4.52
N LYS A 84 -10.30 -13.29 -3.23
CA LYS A 84 -11.36 -13.91 -2.42
C LYS A 84 -12.39 -12.92 -1.88
N ARG A 85 -11.96 -11.74 -1.41
CA ARG A 85 -12.85 -10.74 -0.77
C ARG A 85 -13.32 -9.64 -1.70
N GLY A 86 -12.80 -9.63 -2.92
CA GLY A 86 -13.10 -8.64 -3.93
C GLY A 86 -12.32 -7.33 -3.76
N PRO A 87 -12.16 -6.57 -4.86
CA PRO A 87 -11.32 -5.38 -4.89
C PRO A 87 -11.81 -4.25 -3.98
N ARG A 88 -13.13 -4.04 -3.87
CA ARG A 88 -13.71 -2.93 -3.08
C ARG A 88 -13.32 -2.97 -1.60
N LEU A 89 -13.51 -4.13 -0.97
CA LEU A 89 -13.16 -4.31 0.45
C LEU A 89 -11.64 -4.25 0.66
N SER A 90 -10.89 -4.74 -0.33
CA SER A 90 -9.43 -4.81 -0.29
C SER A 90 -8.78 -3.43 -0.36
N VAL A 91 -9.25 -2.52 -1.24
CA VAL A 91 -8.75 -1.12 -1.29
C VAL A 91 -8.88 -0.46 0.07
N ILE A 92 -10.04 -0.57 0.72
CA ILE A 92 -10.33 0.09 1.99
C ILE A 92 -9.37 -0.43 3.08
N ILE A 93 -9.26 -1.76 3.21
CA ILE A 93 -8.41 -2.40 4.22
C ILE A 93 -6.93 -2.06 3.99
N ILE A 94 -6.44 -2.22 2.76
CA ILE A 94 -5.04 -1.97 2.43
C ILE A 94 -4.68 -0.50 2.62
N SER A 95 -5.56 0.43 2.22
CA SER A 95 -5.34 1.86 2.42
C SER A 95 -5.30 2.24 3.91
N LEU A 96 -6.19 1.68 4.72
CA LEU A 96 -6.18 1.87 6.18
C LEU A 96 -4.89 1.34 6.82
N LEU A 97 -4.49 0.11 6.48
CA LEU A 97 -3.24 -0.48 6.97
C LEU A 97 -2.02 0.34 6.54
N PHE A 98 -2.03 0.85 5.30
CA PHE A 98 -0.96 1.69 4.79
C PHE A 98 -0.89 3.05 5.50
N ALA A 99 -2.04 3.67 5.78
CA ALA A 99 -2.09 4.89 6.59
C ALA A 99 -1.52 4.66 7.99
N LEU A 100 -1.87 3.53 8.63
CA LEU A 100 -1.30 3.14 9.93
C LEU A 100 0.21 2.90 9.84
N ALA A 101 0.71 2.31 8.76
CA ALA A 101 2.15 2.14 8.53
C ALA A 101 2.87 3.49 8.39
N CYS A 102 2.24 4.48 7.73
CA CYS A 102 2.78 5.84 7.64
C CYS A 102 2.82 6.53 9.01
N VAL A 103 1.75 6.39 9.80
CA VAL A 103 1.72 6.91 11.18
C VAL A 103 2.80 6.25 12.03
N TYR A 104 2.95 4.92 11.95
CA TYR A 104 4.00 4.18 12.65
C TYR A 104 5.40 4.71 12.31
N MET A 105 5.62 5.05 11.03
CA MET A 105 6.89 5.63 10.59
C MET A 105 7.20 6.99 11.21
N SER A 106 6.18 7.75 11.63
CA SER A 106 6.37 9.00 12.37
C SER A 106 6.87 8.80 13.81
N PHE A 107 6.79 7.59 14.36
CA PHE A 107 7.18 7.26 15.74
C PHE A 107 8.46 6.42 15.83
N ILE A 108 9.19 6.26 14.72
CA ILE A 108 10.41 5.45 14.70
C ILE A 108 11.49 6.13 15.54
N ASN A 109 11.97 5.41 16.55
CA ASN A 109 13.06 5.85 17.42
C ASN A 109 14.25 4.86 17.42
N GLY A 110 14.26 3.88 16.52
CA GLY A 110 15.29 2.84 16.51
C GLY A 110 15.32 1.99 15.23
N LEU A 111 16.43 1.26 15.05
CA LEU A 111 16.71 0.50 13.82
C LEU A 111 15.69 -0.64 13.57
N VAL A 112 15.24 -1.32 14.62
CA VAL A 112 14.25 -2.41 14.51
C VAL A 112 12.88 -1.85 14.12
N MET A 113 12.47 -0.72 14.71
CA MET A 113 11.23 -0.04 14.32
C MET A 113 11.31 0.44 12.88
N LEU A 114 12.47 0.97 12.46
CA LEU A 114 12.70 1.38 11.08
C LEU A 114 12.56 0.20 10.09
N PHE A 115 13.14 -0.96 10.44
CA PHE A 115 13.02 -2.16 9.63
C PHE A 115 11.57 -2.62 9.47
N ILE A 116 10.82 -2.70 10.58
CA ILE A 116 9.39 -3.05 10.56
C ILE A 116 8.61 -2.02 9.73
N GLY A 117 8.88 -0.73 9.92
CA GLY A 117 8.27 0.35 9.15
C GLY A 117 8.51 0.21 7.65
N PHE A 118 9.75 -0.10 7.24
CA PHE A 118 10.06 -0.33 5.83
C PHE A 118 9.33 -1.54 5.26
N VAL A 119 9.23 -2.65 6.01
CA VAL A 119 8.48 -3.84 5.57
C VAL A 119 7.03 -3.47 5.33
N LEU A 120 6.40 -2.76 6.27
CA LEU A 120 4.99 -2.35 6.18
C LEU A 120 4.76 -1.39 5.01
N ILE A 121 5.54 -0.32 4.90
CA ILE A 121 5.38 0.67 3.82
C ILE A 121 5.63 0.05 2.44
N ARG A 122 6.62 -0.85 2.29
CA ARG A 122 6.91 -1.54 1.03
C ARG A 122 5.78 -2.48 0.63
N SER A 123 5.41 -3.38 1.54
CA SER A 123 4.42 -4.43 1.25
C SER A 123 3.03 -3.86 0.97
N LEU A 124 2.61 -2.85 1.75
CA LEU A 124 1.28 -2.25 1.64
C LEU A 124 1.20 -1.18 0.55
N GLY A 125 2.21 -0.33 0.42
CA GLY A 125 2.23 0.77 -0.55
C GLY A 125 2.53 0.30 -1.97
N GLN A 126 3.78 -0.06 -2.25
CA GLN A 126 4.20 -0.45 -3.60
C GLN A 126 3.57 -1.79 -4.05
N GLY A 127 3.37 -2.72 -3.11
CA GLY A 127 2.84 -4.03 -3.45
C GLY A 127 1.31 -4.05 -3.52
N SER A 128 0.69 -3.95 -2.34
CA SER A 128 -0.73 -4.24 -2.16
C SER A 128 -1.66 -3.20 -2.77
N LEU A 129 -1.42 -1.91 -2.48
CA LEU A 129 -2.31 -0.83 -2.92
C LEU A 129 -2.21 -0.61 -4.43
N ALA A 130 -1.01 -0.79 -5.00
CA ALA A 130 -0.81 -0.77 -6.46
C ALA A 130 -1.53 -1.94 -7.15
N LEU A 131 -1.59 -3.12 -6.54
CA LEU A 131 -2.26 -4.29 -7.14
C LEU A 131 -3.79 -4.13 -7.21
N VAL A 132 -4.40 -3.47 -6.22
CA VAL A 132 -5.87 -3.25 -6.23
C VAL A 132 -6.29 -2.04 -7.07
N SER A 133 -5.36 -1.12 -7.33
CA SER A 133 -5.64 0.11 -8.10
C SER A 133 -5.38 -0.04 -9.60
N GLN A 134 -5.02 -1.25 -10.07
CA GLN A 134 -4.77 -1.59 -11.47
C GLN A 134 -5.95 -2.30 -12.13
#